data_AF-A0AAD9BAP9-F1
#
_entry.id   AF-A0AAD9BAP9-F1
#
_cell.length_a   1.000
_cell.length_b   1.000
_cell.length_c   1.000
_cell.angle_alpha   90.00
_cell.angle_beta   90.00
_cell.angle_gamma   90.00
#
_symmetry.space_group_name_H-M   'P 1'
#
loop_
_entity.id
_entity.type
_entity.pdbx_description
1 polymer ?
#
loop_
_entity_poly.entity_id
_entity_poly.type
_entity_poly.pdbx_seq_one_letter_code
_entity_poly.pdbx_strand_id
1 'polypeptide(L)'
;MDLLPDIWRQEYWLPPGVTWRDVEQLAESDRPRPHDLLVALPLALGFVALRYVFERFFAPPMGRCLGVKKRLQVTAAPSPKLEVFYSQRSRQPTQSDIVSLMSLCGKTQRQIERWFRLRRNQDRPCQTKKFGEAAWRFFFYLTAFMSGLACLVVRPWFWDLRECWRRYPFQPMERAHYWYYMLELGFYGSLLLRISVDIKRKDFKEQVIHHLATIFLLSFSYCANYIRIGTLVMLLHDSSDILLESAKMFNYGTGWRKTCDTLFVVFAVAFLVTRLVIFPSKIIHTTLVLSMEAFEPFFGYYFFNVLLMVLQVLHIFWAGLILRMVYKFLKGKLEKDERSDEESEIEEEEDDKGGEENMDQGEDYCWEKSKNTLNSQLSMLTNNCVLNNLTNHRASVADRMRKAQ
;
A
#
# COMPACT_ATOMS: atom_id res chain seq x y z
N MET A 1 -21.78 13.71 26.93
CA MET A 1 -20.48 13.71 27.64
C MET A 1 -20.57 12.87 28.93
N ASP A 2 -21.49 11.90 28.98
CA ASP A 2 -22.05 11.43 30.27
C ASP A 2 -21.58 10.03 30.69
N LEU A 3 -20.65 9.43 29.94
CA LEU A 3 -20.23 8.05 30.18
C LEU A 3 -19.04 7.91 31.14
N LEU A 4 -18.20 8.94 31.33
CA LEU A 4 -17.07 8.95 32.28
C LEU A 4 -16.70 10.40 32.70
N PRO A 5 -17.42 11.04 33.65
CA PRO A 5 -17.28 12.47 33.94
C PRO A 5 -15.87 12.87 34.41
N ASP A 6 -15.14 11.96 35.07
CA ASP A 6 -13.77 12.22 35.53
C ASP A 6 -12.74 12.29 34.41
N ILE A 7 -12.97 11.58 33.30
CA ILE A 7 -12.06 11.62 32.14
C ILE A 7 -12.25 12.92 31.37
N TRP A 8 -13.48 13.44 31.28
CA TRP A 8 -13.80 14.64 30.48
C TRP A 8 -13.59 15.98 31.23
N ARG A 9 -12.86 15.96 32.35
CA ARG A 9 -12.49 17.17 33.07
C ARG A 9 -11.70 18.11 32.16
N GLN A 10 -12.13 19.37 32.09
CA GLN A 10 -11.55 20.40 31.20
C GLN A 10 -10.04 20.58 31.41
N GLU A 11 -9.55 20.44 32.64
CA GLU A 11 -8.14 20.57 33.03
C GLU A 11 -7.21 19.56 32.32
N TYR A 12 -7.73 18.42 31.87
CA TYR A 12 -6.93 17.43 31.14
C TYR A 12 -6.82 17.73 29.65
N TRP A 13 -7.76 18.47 29.07
CA TRP A 13 -7.89 18.58 27.61
C TRP A 13 -7.79 20.01 27.09
N LEU A 14 -7.93 21.00 27.96
CA LEU A 14 -7.84 22.42 27.65
C LEU A 14 -6.70 23.07 28.43
N PRO A 15 -6.12 24.16 27.91
CA PRO A 15 -5.20 25.00 28.66
C PRO A 15 -5.79 25.50 29.99
N PRO A 16 -4.96 25.72 31.02
CA PRO A 16 -5.41 26.35 32.26
C PRO A 16 -6.11 27.68 32.01
N GLY A 17 -7.26 27.88 32.66
CA GLY A 17 -8.08 29.09 32.52
C GLY A 17 -9.07 29.07 31.34
N VAL A 18 -9.12 28.00 30.53
CA VAL A 18 -10.10 27.84 29.45
C VAL A 18 -11.15 26.79 29.81
N THR A 19 -12.42 27.11 29.58
CA THR A 19 -13.55 26.18 29.78
C THR A 19 -14.13 25.71 28.44
N TRP A 20 -14.90 24.62 28.47
CA TRP A 20 -15.62 24.15 27.28
C TRP A 20 -16.58 25.21 26.70
N ARG A 21 -17.14 26.08 27.55
CA ARG A 21 -18.01 27.20 27.14
C ARG A 21 -17.27 28.26 26.36
N ASP A 22 -16.00 28.47 26.66
CA ASP A 22 -15.18 29.44 25.93
C ASP A 22 -14.92 28.94 24.51
N VAL A 23 -14.70 27.64 24.33
CA VAL A 23 -14.52 27.02 23.02
C VAL A 23 -15.81 27.06 22.19
N GLU A 24 -16.97 27.11 22.85
CA GLU A 24 -18.29 27.29 22.22
C GLU A 24 -18.56 28.72 21.72
N GLN A 25 -17.68 29.69 21.99
CA GLN A 25 -17.83 31.06 21.50
C GLN A 25 -17.55 31.22 20.00
N LEU A 26 -16.82 30.27 19.40
CA LEU A 26 -16.65 30.21 17.94
C LEU A 26 -17.96 29.78 17.26
N ALA A 27 -18.27 30.40 16.12
CA ALA A 27 -19.40 29.97 15.31
C ALA A 27 -19.31 28.47 14.99
N GLU A 28 -20.44 27.76 14.99
CA GLU A 28 -20.44 26.31 14.82
C GLU A 28 -19.79 25.83 13.52
N SER A 29 -19.84 26.65 12.46
CA SER A 29 -19.21 26.35 11.17
C SER A 29 -17.68 26.41 11.20
N ASP A 30 -17.12 27.11 12.19
CA ASP A 30 -15.71 27.51 12.21
C ASP A 30 -14.93 26.75 13.30
N ARG A 31 -15.57 25.82 14.01
CA ARG A 31 -14.95 25.01 15.06
C ARG A 31 -14.93 23.52 14.70
N PRO A 32 -13.82 22.80 14.97
CA PRO A 32 -13.80 21.36 14.81
C PRO A 32 -14.67 20.69 15.88
N ARG A 33 -15.53 19.75 15.47
CA ARG A 33 -16.36 18.98 16.41
C ARG A 33 -15.97 17.50 16.37
N PRO A 34 -15.88 16.80 17.51
CA PRO A 34 -15.58 15.38 17.52
C PRO A 34 -16.53 14.53 16.65
N HIS A 35 -17.80 14.94 16.52
CA HIS A 35 -18.77 14.29 15.64
C HIS A 35 -18.37 14.33 14.16
N ASP A 36 -17.62 15.34 13.72
CA ASP A 36 -17.21 15.44 12.33
C ASP A 36 -16.27 14.29 11.93
N LEU A 37 -15.54 13.69 12.89
CA LEU A 37 -14.71 12.50 12.63
C LEU A 37 -15.52 11.31 12.14
N LEU A 38 -16.84 11.25 12.42
CA LEU A 38 -17.71 10.21 11.89
C LEU A 38 -17.82 10.27 10.36
N VAL A 39 -17.55 11.42 9.73
CA VAL A 39 -17.47 11.57 8.27
C VAL A 39 -16.31 10.77 7.68
N ALA A 40 -15.26 10.52 8.45
CA ALA A 40 -14.12 9.72 7.99
C ALA A 40 -14.49 8.25 7.72
N LEU A 41 -15.51 7.70 8.41
CA LEU A 41 -15.95 6.32 8.22
C LEU A 41 -16.57 6.05 6.83
N PRO A 42 -17.61 6.78 6.38
CA PRO A 42 -18.13 6.63 5.03
C PRO A 42 -17.09 7.03 3.98
N LEU A 43 -16.21 8.01 4.25
CA LEU A 43 -15.09 8.33 3.37
C LEU A 43 -14.11 7.15 3.21
N ALA A 44 -13.75 6.47 4.30
CA ALA A 44 -12.88 5.29 4.25
C ALA A 44 -13.49 4.17 3.40
N LEU A 45 -14.79 3.90 3.55
CA LEU A 45 -15.50 2.93 2.70
C LEU A 45 -15.56 3.40 1.24
N GLY A 46 -15.78 4.70 1.02
CA GLY A 46 -15.73 5.32 -0.30
C GLY A 46 -14.37 5.14 -0.98
N PHE A 47 -13.26 5.36 -0.26
CA PHE A 47 -11.91 5.11 -0.76
C PHE A 47 -11.64 3.62 -1.03
N VAL A 48 -12.17 2.71 -0.21
CA VAL A 48 -12.10 1.26 -0.47
C VAL A 48 -12.78 0.89 -1.80
N ALA A 49 -13.95 1.48 -2.08
CA ALA A 49 -14.68 1.29 -3.33
C ALA A 49 -13.96 1.95 -4.52
N LEU A 50 -13.49 3.18 -4.34
CA LEU A 50 -12.76 3.93 -5.38
C LEU A 50 -11.45 3.23 -5.75
N ARG A 51 -10.73 2.67 -4.77
CA ARG A 51 -9.56 1.82 -5.00
C ARG A 51 -9.90 0.61 -5.85
N TYR A 52 -11.01 -0.08 -5.57
CA TYR A 52 -11.44 -1.23 -6.36
C TYR A 52 -11.70 -0.85 -7.83
N VAL A 53 -12.39 0.28 -8.05
CA VAL A 53 -12.62 0.82 -9.40
C VAL A 53 -11.29 1.18 -10.06
N PHE A 54 -10.38 1.83 -9.33
CA PHE A 54 -9.05 2.20 -9.83
C PHE A 54 -8.24 0.99 -10.28
N GLU A 55 -8.10 -0.01 -9.41
CA GLU A 55 -7.35 -1.24 -9.68
C GLU A 55 -7.98 -2.06 -10.81
N ARG A 56 -9.30 -1.98 -11.01
CA ARG A 56 -10.01 -2.70 -12.07
C ARG A 56 -9.88 -2.03 -13.43
N PHE A 57 -10.00 -0.70 -13.51
CA PHE A 57 -10.16 0.02 -14.77
C PHE A 57 -8.93 0.85 -15.17
N PHE A 58 -8.21 1.44 -14.21
CA PHE A 58 -7.13 2.40 -14.48
C PHE A 58 -5.74 1.79 -14.33
N ALA A 59 -5.51 0.94 -13.33
CA ALA A 59 -4.21 0.30 -13.13
C ALA A 59 -3.78 -0.62 -14.30
N PRO A 60 -4.66 -1.45 -14.92
CA PRO A 60 -4.25 -2.33 -16.01
C PRO A 60 -3.75 -1.63 -17.29
N PRO A 61 -4.41 -0.59 -17.84
CA PRO A 61 -3.86 0.14 -18.99
C PRO A 61 -2.54 0.82 -18.64
N MET A 62 -2.42 1.45 -17.46
CA MET A 62 -1.17 2.07 -17.01
C MET A 62 -0.02 1.07 -16.88
N GLY A 63 -0.29 -0.08 -16.26
CA GLY A 63 0.70 -1.14 -16.12
C GLY A 63 1.19 -1.64 -17.48
N ARG A 64 0.32 -1.73 -18.49
CA ARG A 64 0.73 -2.07 -19.86
C ARG A 64 1.63 -1.00 -20.48
N CYS A 65 1.31 0.28 -20.31
CA CYS A 65 2.14 1.39 -20.78
C CYS A 65 3.55 1.39 -20.16
N LEU A 66 3.66 1.02 -18.87
CA LEU A 66 4.93 0.89 -18.16
C LEU A 66 5.63 -0.47 -18.38
N GLY A 67 5.06 -1.34 -19.21
CA GLY A 67 5.65 -2.65 -19.51
C GLY A 67 5.62 -3.62 -18.32
N VAL A 68 4.66 -3.49 -17.40
CA VAL A 68 4.44 -4.44 -16.30
C VAL A 68 3.96 -5.76 -16.90
N LYS A 69 4.86 -6.74 -16.98
CA LYS A 69 4.53 -8.06 -17.52
C LYS A 69 3.72 -8.86 -16.49
N LYS A 70 2.63 -9.49 -16.93
CA LYS A 70 2.07 -10.63 -16.21
C LYS A 70 3.04 -11.80 -16.40
N ARG A 71 3.95 -12.04 -15.45
CA ARG A 71 4.68 -13.32 -15.43
C ARG A 71 3.63 -14.42 -15.30
N LEU A 72 3.64 -15.37 -16.23
CA LEU A 72 2.85 -16.60 -16.12
C LEU A 72 3.42 -17.37 -14.92
N GLN A 73 2.74 -17.32 -13.78
CA GLN A 73 3.13 -18.12 -12.62
C GLN A 73 2.88 -19.59 -12.96
N VAL A 74 3.95 -20.39 -12.97
CA VAL A 74 3.85 -21.84 -13.13
C VAL A 74 3.06 -22.40 -11.96
N THR A 75 1.95 -23.05 -12.26
CA THR A 75 1.04 -23.57 -11.24
C THR A 75 1.49 -24.93 -10.73
N ALA A 76 1.45 -25.15 -9.42
CA ALA A 76 1.70 -26.47 -8.85
C ALA A 76 0.65 -27.47 -9.38
N ALA A 77 1.09 -28.68 -9.74
CA ALA A 77 0.20 -29.73 -10.22
C ALA A 77 -0.85 -30.10 -9.14
N PRO A 78 -2.13 -30.35 -9.48
CA PRO A 78 -3.14 -30.67 -8.47
C PRO A 78 -2.74 -31.88 -7.63
N SER A 79 -2.60 -31.70 -6.32
CA SER A 79 -2.30 -32.79 -5.39
C SER A 79 -3.06 -32.58 -4.07
N PRO A 80 -4.21 -33.24 -3.87
CA PRO A 80 -5.06 -33.02 -2.69
C PRO A 80 -4.33 -33.28 -1.37
N LYS A 81 -3.48 -34.30 -1.32
CA LYS A 81 -2.72 -34.68 -0.12
C LYS A 81 -1.70 -33.61 0.28
N LEU A 82 -0.98 -33.06 -0.71
CA LEU A 82 -0.02 -31.98 -0.48
C LEU A 82 -0.73 -30.65 -0.13
N GLU A 83 -1.88 -30.37 -0.75
CA GLU A 83 -2.68 -29.18 -0.46
C GLU A 83 -3.26 -29.18 0.96
N VAL A 84 -3.73 -30.35 1.43
CA VAL A 84 -4.19 -30.53 2.82
C VAL A 84 -3.06 -30.26 3.80
N PHE A 85 -1.87 -30.83 3.57
CA PHE A 85 -0.71 -30.56 4.40
C PHE A 85 -0.32 -29.07 4.39
N TYR A 86 -0.28 -28.47 3.19
CA TYR A 86 0.10 -27.07 3.00
C TYR A 86 -0.83 -26.10 3.74
N SER A 87 -2.14 -26.35 3.66
CA SER A 87 -3.16 -25.47 4.22
C SER A 87 -3.33 -25.64 5.72
N GLN A 88 -3.13 -26.85 6.25
CA GLN A 88 -3.47 -27.18 7.64
C GLN A 88 -2.26 -27.32 8.56
N ARG A 89 -1.08 -27.69 8.05
CA ARG A 89 0.09 -28.03 8.87
C ARG A 89 1.26 -27.09 8.69
N SER A 90 1.85 -27.02 7.49
CA SER A 90 2.98 -26.13 7.24
C SER A 90 3.16 -25.83 5.76
N ARG A 91 3.56 -24.59 5.47
CA ARG A 91 3.98 -24.12 4.13
C ARG A 91 5.44 -24.49 3.81
N GLN A 92 6.23 -24.77 4.84
CA GLN A 92 7.63 -25.18 4.75
C GLN A 92 7.78 -26.51 5.52
N PRO A 93 7.65 -27.65 4.82
CA PRO A 93 7.75 -28.96 5.46
C PRO A 93 9.19 -29.21 5.94
N THR A 94 9.32 -29.81 7.13
CA THR A 94 10.63 -30.26 7.65
C THR A 94 11.09 -31.52 6.92
N GLN A 95 12.36 -31.91 7.08
CA GLN A 95 12.87 -33.12 6.44
C GLN A 95 12.09 -34.38 6.84
N SER A 96 11.65 -34.48 8.09
CA SER A 96 10.77 -35.56 8.56
C SER A 96 9.38 -35.53 7.91
N ASP A 97 8.82 -34.35 7.68
CA ASP A 97 7.54 -34.20 6.99
C ASP A 97 7.65 -34.61 5.51
N ILE A 98 8.76 -34.25 4.85
CA ILE A 98 9.02 -34.63 3.46
C ILE A 98 9.03 -36.15 3.31
N VAL A 99 9.74 -36.88 4.19
CA VAL A 99 9.78 -38.35 4.17
C VAL A 99 8.39 -38.96 4.36
N SER A 100 7.58 -38.39 5.26
CA SER A 100 6.18 -38.82 5.45
C SER A 100 5.32 -38.55 4.22
N LEU A 101 5.49 -37.40 3.55
CA LEU A 101 4.75 -37.05 2.35
C LEU A 101 5.15 -37.89 1.13
N MET A 102 6.41 -38.34 1.06
CA MET A 102 6.88 -39.27 0.03
C MET A 102 6.10 -40.59 0.09
N SER A 103 5.96 -41.17 1.29
CA SER A 103 5.21 -42.43 1.46
C SER A 103 3.71 -42.25 1.22
N LEU A 104 3.13 -41.11 1.64
CA LEU A 104 1.71 -40.82 1.46
C LEU A 104 1.32 -40.54 0.00
N CYS A 105 2.19 -39.90 -0.78
CA CYS A 105 1.89 -39.40 -2.11
C CYS A 105 2.51 -40.21 -3.25
N GLY A 106 3.44 -41.13 -2.96
CA GLY A 106 4.18 -41.89 -3.97
C GLY A 106 5.04 -40.99 -4.88
N LYS A 107 5.46 -39.83 -4.38
CA LYS A 107 6.26 -38.84 -5.10
C LYS A 107 7.68 -38.82 -4.56
N THR A 108 8.64 -38.45 -5.42
CA THR A 108 10.02 -38.26 -4.98
C THR A 108 10.17 -37.00 -4.13
N GLN A 109 11.23 -36.93 -3.31
CA GLN A 109 11.57 -35.74 -2.53
C GLN A 109 11.60 -34.48 -3.39
N ARG A 110 12.32 -34.51 -4.52
CA ARG A 110 12.42 -33.38 -5.46
C ARG A 110 11.07 -32.93 -6.00
N GLN A 111 10.16 -33.86 -6.29
CA GLN A 111 8.81 -33.53 -6.78
C GLN A 111 7.96 -32.85 -5.71
N ILE A 112 8.09 -33.27 -4.45
CA ILE A 112 7.40 -32.67 -3.31
C ILE A 112 7.97 -31.27 -3.06
N GLU A 113 9.29 -31.12 -2.98
CA GLU A 113 9.97 -29.82 -2.83
C GLU A 113 9.61 -28.85 -3.96
N ARG A 114 9.63 -29.31 -5.23
CA ARG A 114 9.18 -28.53 -6.39
C ARG A 114 7.72 -28.12 -6.25
N TRP A 115 6.84 -29.03 -5.81
CA TRP A 115 5.43 -28.72 -5.60
C TRP A 115 5.23 -27.64 -4.52
N PHE A 116 5.86 -27.78 -3.36
CA PHE A 116 5.77 -26.79 -2.27
C PHE A 116 6.31 -25.43 -2.72
N ARG A 117 7.45 -25.40 -3.43
CA ARG A 117 8.00 -24.18 -4.02
C ARG A 117 7.00 -23.51 -4.98
N LEU A 118 6.49 -24.25 -5.96
CA LEU A 118 5.50 -23.72 -6.92
C LEU A 118 4.22 -23.25 -6.22
N ARG A 119 3.74 -23.99 -5.21
CA ARG A 119 2.52 -23.66 -4.47
C ARG A 119 2.68 -22.38 -3.64
N ARG A 120 3.84 -22.20 -3.00
CA ARG A 120 4.19 -20.95 -2.31
C ARG A 120 4.27 -19.78 -3.29
N ASN A 121 4.87 -20.00 -4.47
CA ASN A 121 4.96 -18.98 -5.51
C ASN A 121 3.57 -18.58 -6.05
N GLN A 122 2.60 -19.50 -6.08
CA GLN A 122 1.20 -19.18 -6.44
C GLN A 122 0.49 -18.32 -5.40
N ASP A 123 0.82 -18.44 -4.11
CA ASP A 123 0.27 -17.55 -3.07
C ASP A 123 0.83 -16.13 -3.17
N ARG A 124 1.92 -15.94 -3.93
CA ARG A 124 2.53 -14.62 -4.08
C ARG A 124 1.65 -13.70 -4.92
N PRO A 125 1.44 -12.47 -4.46
CA PRO A 125 0.68 -11.49 -5.20
C PRO A 125 1.38 -11.15 -6.52
N CYS A 126 0.60 -11.15 -7.60
CA CYS A 126 1.10 -10.83 -8.92
C CYS A 126 1.65 -9.39 -8.98
N GLN A 127 2.69 -9.17 -9.79
CA GLN A 127 3.33 -7.86 -9.95
C GLN A 127 2.33 -6.78 -10.41
N THR A 128 1.31 -7.15 -11.18
CA THR A 128 0.22 -6.25 -11.57
C THR A 128 -0.64 -5.79 -10.40
N LYS A 129 -0.84 -6.63 -9.37
CA LYS A 129 -1.52 -6.23 -8.14
C LYS A 129 -0.66 -5.26 -7.35
N LYS A 130 0.62 -5.59 -7.11
CA LYS A 130 1.59 -4.70 -6.43
C LYS A 130 1.67 -3.33 -7.10
N PHE A 131 1.71 -3.30 -8.43
CA PHE A 131 1.65 -2.06 -9.22
C PHE A 131 0.35 -1.29 -9.00
N GLY A 132 -0.81 -1.95 -9.05
CA GLY A 132 -2.10 -1.30 -8.82
C GLY A 132 -2.21 -0.66 -7.44
N GLU A 133 -1.73 -1.35 -6.40
CA GLU A 133 -1.69 -0.83 -5.03
C GLU A 133 -0.78 0.40 -4.92
N ALA A 134 0.42 0.36 -5.52
CA ALA A 134 1.35 1.48 -5.52
C ALA A 134 0.81 2.68 -6.32
N ALA A 135 0.23 2.44 -7.49
CA ALA A 135 -0.36 3.47 -8.33
C ALA A 135 -1.54 4.18 -7.64
N TRP A 136 -2.41 3.43 -6.96
CA TRP A 136 -3.51 3.99 -6.18
C TRP A 136 -3.00 4.98 -5.11
N ARG A 137 -2.01 4.57 -4.33
CA ARG A 137 -1.41 5.40 -3.28
C ARG A 137 -0.70 6.62 -3.88
N PHE A 138 0.04 6.44 -4.97
CA PHE A 138 0.71 7.53 -5.68
C PHE A 138 -0.27 8.65 -6.07
N PHE A 139 -1.39 8.33 -6.73
CA PHE A 139 -2.35 9.36 -7.17
C PHE A 139 -3.04 10.05 -5.99
N PHE A 140 -3.32 9.31 -4.92
CA PHE A 140 -3.88 9.90 -3.71
C PHE A 140 -2.88 10.90 -3.11
N TYR A 141 -1.65 10.47 -2.79
CA TYR A 141 -0.65 11.33 -2.16
C TYR A 141 -0.29 12.53 -3.05
N LEU A 142 -0.22 12.34 -4.37
CA LEU A 142 0.01 13.45 -5.31
C LEU A 142 -1.12 14.49 -5.20
N THR A 143 -2.37 14.05 -5.19
CA THR A 143 -3.52 14.96 -5.11
C THR A 143 -3.59 15.65 -3.75
N ALA A 144 -3.35 14.90 -2.67
CA ALA A 144 -3.34 15.41 -1.30
C ALA A 144 -2.24 16.45 -1.09
N PHE A 145 -1.00 16.16 -1.51
CA PHE A 145 0.12 17.09 -1.41
C PHE A 145 -0.10 18.36 -2.22
N MET A 146 -0.56 18.26 -3.48
CA MET A 146 -0.82 19.44 -4.30
C MET A 146 -1.93 20.31 -3.71
N SER A 147 -3.00 19.69 -3.18
CA SER A 147 -4.10 20.41 -2.53
C SER A 147 -3.67 21.05 -1.21
N GLY A 148 -2.90 20.31 -0.40
CA GLY A 148 -2.34 20.78 0.87
C GLY A 148 -1.35 21.93 0.68
N LEU A 149 -0.46 21.83 -0.31
CA LEU A 149 0.48 22.90 -0.63
C LEU A 149 -0.26 24.15 -1.10
N ALA A 150 -1.25 23.99 -1.98
CA ALA A 150 -2.04 25.12 -2.49
C ALA A 150 -2.82 25.84 -1.38
N CYS A 151 -3.37 25.12 -0.40
CA CYS A 151 -4.12 25.73 0.70
C CYS A 151 -3.22 26.33 1.79
N LEU A 152 -2.03 25.77 2.02
CA LEU A 152 -1.14 26.18 3.12
C LEU A 152 -0.13 27.27 2.73
N VAL A 153 0.36 27.31 1.48
CA VAL A 153 1.43 28.25 1.08
C VAL A 153 1.06 29.72 1.28
N VAL A 154 -0.24 30.04 1.18
CA VAL A 154 -0.78 31.39 1.39
C VAL A 154 -0.98 31.75 2.86
N ARG A 155 -0.77 30.80 3.78
CA ARG A 155 -1.09 30.95 5.21
C ARG A 155 0.16 31.33 6.03
N PRO A 156 0.05 32.27 7.00
CA PRO A 156 1.19 32.70 7.80
C PRO A 156 1.93 31.57 8.52
N TRP A 157 1.19 30.58 9.04
CA TRP A 157 1.79 29.47 9.80
C TRP A 157 2.62 28.49 8.96
N PHE A 158 2.52 28.55 7.63
CA PHE A 158 3.42 27.82 6.75
C PHE A 158 4.85 28.40 6.77
N TRP A 159 4.98 29.71 6.99
CA TRP A 159 6.25 30.43 6.99
C TRP A 159 6.77 30.71 8.40
N ASP A 160 5.88 31.02 9.35
CA ASP A 160 6.21 31.24 10.76
C ASP A 160 5.44 30.29 11.67
N LEU A 161 6.14 29.34 12.27
CA LEU A 161 5.54 28.32 13.13
C LEU A 161 4.96 28.89 14.44
N ARG A 162 5.33 30.12 14.84
CA ARG A 162 4.70 30.84 15.97
C ARG A 162 3.22 31.07 15.74
N GLU A 163 2.84 31.29 14.49
CA GLU A 163 1.45 31.47 14.08
C GLU A 163 0.61 30.18 14.23
N CYS A 164 1.23 29.01 14.41
CA CYS A 164 0.48 27.78 14.74
C CYS A 164 -0.23 27.89 16.08
N TRP A 165 0.34 28.60 17.05
CA TRP A 165 -0.19 28.70 18.43
C TRP A 165 -0.87 30.04 18.71
N ARG A 166 -0.80 30.99 17.77
CA ARG A 166 -1.42 32.30 17.94
C ARG A 166 -2.93 32.16 18.15
N ARG A 167 -3.42 32.72 19.27
CA ARG A 167 -4.82 32.65 19.72
C ARG A 167 -5.34 31.23 20.00
N TYR A 168 -4.47 30.23 20.12
CA TYR A 168 -4.90 28.92 20.59
C TYR A 168 -5.53 29.04 21.99
N PRO A 169 -6.67 28.38 22.29
CA PRO A 169 -7.41 27.40 21.48
C PRO A 169 -8.48 27.99 20.53
N PHE A 170 -8.66 29.31 20.48
CA PHE A 170 -9.67 30.02 19.69
C PHE A 170 -9.22 30.27 18.25
N GLN A 171 -8.99 29.20 17.50
CA GLN A 171 -8.57 29.27 16.10
C GLN A 171 -9.72 28.83 15.19
N PRO A 172 -10.23 29.70 14.29
CA PRO A 172 -11.25 29.30 13.34
C PRO A 172 -10.66 28.34 12.31
N MET A 173 -11.40 27.26 12.03
CA MET A 173 -11.07 26.27 11.02
C MET A 173 -11.70 26.65 9.69
N GLU A 174 -10.86 26.84 8.68
CA GLU A 174 -11.34 27.03 7.32
C GLU A 174 -11.84 25.73 6.69
N ARG A 175 -12.84 25.86 5.81
CA ARG A 175 -13.44 24.71 5.09
C ARG A 175 -12.43 23.90 4.28
N ALA A 176 -11.38 24.53 3.76
CA ALA A 176 -10.33 23.82 3.02
C ALA A 176 -9.53 22.87 3.94
N HIS A 177 -9.15 23.33 5.13
CA HIS A 177 -8.43 22.52 6.11
C HIS A 177 -9.32 21.39 6.66
N TYR A 178 -10.63 21.66 6.83
CA TYR A 178 -11.62 20.64 7.18
C TYR A 178 -11.58 19.47 6.21
N TRP A 179 -11.78 19.73 4.90
CA TRP A 179 -11.80 18.66 3.91
C TRP A 179 -10.45 17.99 3.75
N TYR A 180 -9.34 18.74 3.88
CA TYR A 180 -8.02 18.14 3.86
C TYR A 180 -7.86 17.10 5.00
N TYR A 181 -8.27 17.46 6.22
CA TYR A 181 -8.30 16.55 7.37
C TYR A 181 -9.21 15.33 7.16
N MET A 182 -10.45 15.55 6.72
CA MET A 182 -11.43 14.46 6.59
C MET A 182 -11.05 13.47 5.48
N LEU A 183 -10.52 13.97 4.36
CA LEU A 183 -10.06 13.12 3.26
C LEU A 183 -8.84 12.30 3.64
N GLU A 184 -7.85 12.90 4.30
CA GLU A 184 -6.67 12.17 4.79
C GLU A 184 -7.03 11.15 5.86
N LEU A 185 -7.83 11.52 6.86
CA LEU A 185 -8.29 10.59 7.88
C LEU A 185 -9.10 9.43 7.27
N GLY A 186 -9.97 9.72 6.29
CA GLY A 186 -10.70 8.70 5.53
C GLY A 186 -9.77 7.78 4.74
N PHE A 187 -8.74 8.33 4.10
CA PHE A 187 -7.78 7.53 3.34
C PHE A 187 -6.95 6.61 4.25
N TYR A 188 -6.37 7.12 5.34
CA TYR A 188 -5.66 6.30 6.32
C TYR A 188 -6.58 5.26 6.97
N GLY A 189 -7.85 5.61 7.21
CA GLY A 189 -8.88 4.66 7.63
C GLY A 189 -9.08 3.54 6.59
N SER A 190 -9.12 3.88 5.30
CA SER A 190 -9.24 2.88 4.22
C SER A 190 -8.04 1.94 4.15
N LEU A 191 -6.83 2.44 4.41
CA LEU A 191 -5.60 1.65 4.50
C LEU A 191 -5.64 0.69 5.69
N LEU A 192 -6.11 1.16 6.85
CA LEU A 192 -6.27 0.33 8.04
C LEU A 192 -7.28 -0.80 7.81
N LEU A 193 -8.43 -0.52 7.19
CA LEU A 193 -9.45 -1.54 6.88
C LEU A 193 -8.94 -2.63 5.95
N ARG A 194 -8.05 -2.27 5.01
CA ARG A 194 -7.47 -3.19 4.02
C ARG A 194 -6.19 -3.87 4.51
N ILE A 195 -5.62 -3.49 5.65
CA ILE A 195 -4.27 -3.91 6.07
C ILE A 195 -4.09 -5.43 6.17
N SER A 196 -5.15 -6.18 6.51
CA SER A 196 -5.12 -7.64 6.61
C SER A 196 -5.23 -8.38 5.27
N VAL A 197 -5.79 -7.71 4.26
CA VAL A 197 -6.03 -8.22 2.90
C VAL A 197 -4.92 -7.80 1.93
N ASP A 198 -4.32 -6.64 2.19
CA ASP A 198 -3.14 -6.15 1.49
C ASP A 198 -1.93 -7.06 1.77
N ILE A 199 -0.93 -6.93 0.90
CA ILE A 199 0.26 -7.78 0.92
C ILE A 199 1.05 -7.50 2.20
N LYS A 200 1.15 -8.50 3.08
CA LYS A 200 1.89 -8.41 4.34
C LYS A 200 3.38 -8.41 4.05
N ARG A 201 4.07 -7.36 4.50
CA ARG A 201 5.53 -7.18 4.35
C ARG A 201 6.24 -7.50 5.66
N LYS A 202 7.57 -7.59 5.64
CA LYS A 202 8.40 -7.88 6.82
C LYS A 202 8.20 -6.86 7.97
N ASP A 203 7.87 -5.61 7.64
CA ASP A 203 7.62 -4.52 8.59
C ASP A 203 6.12 -4.29 8.90
N PHE A 204 5.32 -5.36 8.84
CA PHE A 204 3.87 -5.29 9.04
C PHE A 204 3.48 -4.71 10.41
N LYS A 205 4.19 -5.09 11.48
CA LYS A 205 3.85 -4.64 12.85
C LYS A 205 4.09 -3.14 13.00
N GLU A 206 5.22 -2.66 12.51
CA GLU A 206 5.63 -1.26 12.50
C GLU A 206 4.65 -0.43 11.67
N GLN A 207 4.22 -0.95 10.51
CA GLN A 207 3.21 -0.32 9.68
C GLN A 207 1.84 -0.22 10.39
N VAL A 208 1.41 -1.24 11.14
CA VAL A 208 0.16 -1.18 11.94
C VAL A 208 0.27 -0.11 13.03
N ILE A 209 1.37 -0.11 13.80
CA ILE A 209 1.60 0.89 14.86
C ILE A 209 1.57 2.30 14.28
N HIS A 210 2.22 2.52 13.13
CA HIS A 210 2.17 3.78 12.40
C HIS A 210 0.74 4.20 12.03
N HIS A 211 -0.08 3.31 11.46
CA HIS A 211 -1.45 3.66 11.06
C HIS A 211 -2.31 4.02 12.27
N LEU A 212 -2.16 3.28 13.38
CA LEU A 212 -2.87 3.62 14.62
C LEU A 212 -2.39 4.97 15.16
N ALA A 213 -1.08 5.21 15.24
CA ALA A 213 -0.52 6.46 15.72
C ALA A 213 -0.95 7.66 14.86
N THR A 214 -0.93 7.54 13.54
CA THR A 214 -1.36 8.60 12.61
C THR A 214 -2.86 8.87 12.70
N ILE A 215 -3.72 7.84 12.73
CA ILE A 215 -5.17 8.01 12.90
C ILE A 215 -5.49 8.69 14.24
N PHE A 216 -4.80 8.30 15.32
CA PHE A 216 -4.95 8.96 16.62
C PHE A 216 -4.44 10.42 16.58
N LEU A 217 -3.30 10.70 15.95
CA LEU A 217 -2.78 12.05 15.80
C LEU A 217 -3.73 12.95 15.00
N LEU A 218 -4.27 12.49 13.87
CA LEU A 218 -5.22 13.25 13.06
C LEU A 218 -6.52 13.49 13.85
N SER A 219 -7.06 12.45 14.48
CA SER A 219 -8.32 12.55 15.24
C SER A 219 -8.16 13.46 16.46
N PHE A 220 -7.09 13.29 17.24
CA PHE A 220 -6.82 14.08 18.43
C PHE A 220 -6.50 15.54 18.08
N SER A 221 -5.63 15.78 17.08
CA SER A 221 -5.30 17.14 16.66
C SER A 221 -6.52 17.88 16.13
N TYR A 222 -7.45 17.19 15.45
CA TYR A 222 -8.71 17.79 15.04
C TYR A 222 -9.56 18.20 16.25
N CYS A 223 -9.83 17.27 17.17
CA CYS A 223 -10.64 17.53 18.36
C CYS A 223 -10.05 18.59 19.29
N ALA A 224 -8.72 18.65 19.40
CA ALA A 224 -8.00 19.62 20.23
C ALA A 224 -7.75 20.97 19.50
N ASN A 225 -8.26 21.15 18.29
CA ASN A 225 -8.02 22.34 17.46
C ASN A 225 -6.53 22.64 17.16
N TYR A 226 -5.71 21.60 17.03
CA TYR A 226 -4.33 21.64 16.54
C TYR A 226 -4.26 21.59 15.00
N ILE A 227 -5.25 22.16 14.32
CA ILE A 227 -5.41 22.07 12.85
C ILE A 227 -4.22 22.66 12.11
N ARG A 228 -3.70 23.82 12.56
CA ARG A 228 -2.57 24.50 11.91
C ARG A 228 -1.31 23.63 11.90
N ILE A 229 -0.96 23.05 13.05
CA ILE A 229 0.23 22.19 13.11
C ILE A 229 -0.01 20.83 12.43
N GLY A 230 -1.19 20.25 12.56
CA GLY A 230 -1.46 18.95 11.96
C GLY A 230 -1.56 19.02 10.42
N THR A 231 -2.06 20.10 9.83
CA THR A 231 -1.97 20.30 8.37
C THR A 231 -0.53 20.37 7.87
N LEU A 232 0.40 20.99 8.63
CA LEU A 232 1.84 20.99 8.30
C LEU A 232 2.46 19.61 8.45
N VAL A 233 2.08 18.85 9.48
CA VAL A 233 2.48 17.45 9.66
C VAL A 233 2.05 16.66 8.42
N MET A 234 0.78 16.68 8.03
CA MET A 234 0.26 15.95 6.88
C MET A 234 1.01 16.31 5.59
N LEU A 235 1.14 17.60 5.27
CA LEU A 235 1.84 18.05 4.06
C LEU A 235 3.30 17.59 4.03
N LEU A 236 4.01 17.70 5.16
CA LEU A 236 5.38 17.22 5.28
C LEU A 236 5.45 15.72 5.02
N HIS A 237 4.42 14.97 5.45
CA HIS A 237 4.38 13.53 5.29
C HIS A 237 4.15 13.07 3.85
N ASP A 238 3.19 13.68 3.17
CA ASP A 238 2.82 13.29 1.81
C ASP A 238 3.95 13.50 0.80
N SER A 239 4.84 14.47 1.06
CA SER A 239 5.92 14.86 0.15
C SER A 239 6.88 13.72 -0.23
N SER A 240 7.29 12.89 0.74
CA SER A 240 8.19 11.75 0.48
C SER A 240 7.46 10.55 -0.10
N ASP A 241 6.18 10.41 0.22
CA ASP A 241 5.40 9.21 -0.08
C ASP A 241 5.05 9.14 -1.58
N ILE A 242 4.88 10.30 -2.22
CA ILE A 242 4.77 10.41 -3.69
C ILE A 242 5.98 9.79 -4.37
N LEU A 243 7.20 10.12 -3.90
CA LEU A 243 8.44 9.62 -4.48
C LEU A 243 8.60 8.11 -4.24
N LEU A 244 8.23 7.64 -3.04
CA LEU A 244 8.27 6.22 -2.68
C LEU A 244 7.36 5.38 -3.58
N GLU A 245 6.10 5.79 -3.74
CA GLU A 245 5.13 5.04 -4.55
C GLU A 245 5.47 5.14 -6.04
N SER A 246 6.01 6.27 -6.49
CA SER A 246 6.57 6.40 -7.85
C SER A 246 7.70 5.41 -8.10
N ALA A 247 8.69 5.33 -7.20
CA ALA A 247 9.81 4.41 -7.34
C ALA A 247 9.33 2.95 -7.44
N LYS A 248 8.35 2.55 -6.62
CA LYS A 248 7.73 1.21 -6.69
C LYS A 248 7.05 0.97 -8.04
N MET A 249 6.29 1.94 -8.56
CA MET A 249 5.63 1.81 -9.86
C MET A 249 6.63 1.54 -10.99
N PHE A 250 7.75 2.27 -11.02
CA PHE A 250 8.80 2.06 -12.03
C PHE A 250 9.60 0.78 -11.79
N ASN A 251 9.77 0.34 -10.54
CA ASN A 251 10.42 -0.93 -10.22
C ASN A 251 9.65 -2.14 -10.80
N TYR A 252 8.33 -2.04 -10.90
CA TYR A 252 7.49 -3.10 -11.49
C TYR A 252 7.44 -3.04 -13.02
N GLY A 253 7.81 -1.91 -13.62
CA GLY A 253 7.86 -1.72 -15.07
C GLY A 253 9.12 -2.33 -15.70
N THR A 254 9.00 -2.91 -16.90
CA THR A 254 10.17 -3.43 -17.62
C THR A 254 10.93 -2.28 -18.28
N GLY A 255 12.25 -2.19 -18.08
CA GLY A 255 13.13 -1.25 -18.80
C GLY A 255 13.35 0.11 -18.14
N TRP A 256 12.78 0.36 -16.95
CA TRP A 256 12.85 1.65 -16.26
C TRP A 256 13.84 1.69 -15.08
N ARG A 257 14.86 0.83 -15.09
CA ARG A 257 15.83 0.66 -13.99
C ARG A 257 16.48 1.99 -13.58
N LYS A 258 16.99 2.76 -14.54
CA LYS A 258 17.63 4.07 -14.27
C LYS A 258 16.68 5.06 -13.60
N THR A 259 15.43 5.14 -14.05
CA THR A 259 14.40 6.02 -13.47
C THR A 259 14.03 5.56 -12.07
N CYS A 260 13.83 4.26 -11.86
CA CYS A 260 13.58 3.67 -10.55
C CYS A 260 14.70 4.01 -9.56
N ASP A 261 15.95 3.78 -9.95
CA ASP A 261 17.13 4.02 -9.13
C ASP A 261 17.26 5.51 -8.78
N THR A 262 17.05 6.39 -9.76
CA THR A 262 17.06 7.85 -9.55
C THR A 262 15.96 8.27 -8.58
N LEU A 263 14.72 7.78 -8.78
CA LEU A 263 13.60 8.07 -7.89
C LEU A 263 13.82 7.54 -6.48
N PHE A 264 14.47 6.37 -6.33
CA PHE A 264 14.83 5.81 -5.04
C PHE A 264 15.84 6.70 -4.29
N VAL A 265 16.87 7.19 -4.97
CA VAL A 265 17.85 8.13 -4.36
C VAL A 265 17.18 9.44 -3.96
N VAL A 266 16.34 10.01 -4.85
CA VAL A 266 15.60 11.25 -4.56
C VAL A 266 14.63 11.04 -3.39
N PHE A 267 13.93 9.90 -3.36
CA PHE A 267 13.11 9.48 -2.22
C PHE A 267 13.92 9.40 -0.92
N ALA A 268 15.08 8.74 -0.94
CA ALA A 268 15.90 8.57 0.26
C ALA A 268 16.36 9.92 0.82
N VAL A 269 16.82 10.83 -0.04
CA VAL A 269 17.18 12.20 0.37
C VAL A 269 15.98 12.95 0.92
N ALA A 270 14.84 12.93 0.20
CA ALA A 270 13.63 13.59 0.63
C ALA A 270 13.15 13.07 1.99
N PHE A 271 13.12 11.75 2.18
CA PHE A 271 12.74 11.10 3.44
C PHE A 271 13.68 11.52 4.59
N LEU A 272 15.00 11.46 4.40
CA LEU A 272 15.93 11.84 5.47
C LEU A 272 15.78 13.32 5.86
N VAL A 273 15.63 14.21 4.88
CA VAL A 273 15.46 15.65 5.13
C VAL A 273 14.12 15.93 5.81
N THR A 274 13.01 15.43 5.27
CA THR A 274 11.68 15.74 5.83
C THR A 274 11.46 15.07 7.18
N ARG A 275 11.90 13.81 7.34
CA ARG A 275 11.63 13.00 8.54
C ARG A 275 12.64 13.15 9.67
N LEU A 276 13.93 13.26 9.35
CA LEU A 276 14.97 13.29 10.39
C LEU A 276 15.51 14.69 10.65
N VAL A 277 15.30 15.64 9.73
CA VAL A 277 15.74 17.03 9.93
C VAL A 277 14.53 17.93 10.22
N ILE A 278 13.62 18.10 9.25
CA ILE A 278 12.53 19.07 9.36
C ILE A 278 11.54 18.67 10.45
N PHE A 279 11.06 17.43 10.47
CA PHE A 279 10.07 17.00 11.46
C PHE A 279 10.53 17.19 12.92
N PRO A 280 11.71 16.71 13.36
CA PRO A 280 12.14 16.94 14.74
C PRO A 280 12.53 18.40 15.02
N SER A 281 13.26 19.06 14.11
CA SER A 281 13.77 20.42 14.36
C SER A 281 12.71 21.52 14.26
N LYS A 282 11.67 21.31 13.45
CA LYS A 282 10.61 22.29 13.22
C LYS A 282 9.31 21.88 13.89
N ILE A 283 8.76 20.71 13.55
CA ILE A 283 7.42 20.30 14.01
C ILE A 283 7.46 19.94 15.50
N ILE A 284 8.32 18.99 15.91
CA ILE A 284 8.42 18.57 17.31
C ILE A 284 8.89 19.73 18.20
N HIS A 285 9.87 20.51 17.75
CA HIS A 285 10.29 21.71 18.48
C HIS A 285 9.13 22.70 18.67
N THR A 286 8.31 22.91 17.63
CA THR A 286 7.14 23.81 17.71
C THR A 286 6.10 23.30 18.70
N THR A 287 5.88 21.98 18.76
CA THR A 287 4.87 21.39 19.65
C THR A 287 5.33 21.18 21.08
N LEU A 288 6.64 21.02 21.31
CA LEU A 288 7.22 20.86 22.65
C LEU A 288 7.68 22.17 23.28
N VAL A 289 8.30 23.07 22.51
CA VAL A 289 8.94 24.28 23.05
C VAL A 289 8.07 25.49 22.81
N LEU A 290 7.70 25.74 21.56
CA LEU A 290 7.04 26.99 21.18
C LEU A 290 5.59 27.10 21.67
N SER A 291 4.91 25.96 21.78
CA SER A 291 3.57 25.88 22.39
C SER A 291 3.55 26.33 23.85
N MET A 292 4.65 26.11 24.60
CA MET A 292 4.76 26.53 26.00
C MET A 292 4.85 28.05 26.17
N GLU A 293 5.21 28.79 25.10
CA GLU A 293 5.11 30.26 25.10
C GLU A 293 3.65 30.72 25.00
N ALA A 294 2.74 29.87 24.51
CA ALA A 294 1.33 30.19 24.30
C ALA A 294 0.42 29.68 25.43
N PHE A 295 0.71 28.51 26.01
CA PHE A 295 -0.08 27.92 27.09
C PHE A 295 0.75 26.99 27.98
N GLU A 296 0.32 26.81 29.23
CA GLU A 296 0.97 25.88 30.15
C GLU A 296 0.69 24.41 29.78
N PRO A 297 1.64 23.48 29.97
CA PRO A 297 1.46 22.06 29.67
C PRO A 297 0.29 21.42 30.44
N PHE A 298 -0.57 20.71 29.71
CA PHE A 298 -1.69 19.92 30.25
C PHE A 298 -1.66 18.50 29.67
N PHE A 299 -2.55 17.60 30.12
CA PHE A 299 -2.51 16.19 29.70
C PHE A 299 -2.58 16.02 28.16
N GLY A 300 -3.49 16.72 27.49
CA GLY A 300 -3.61 16.68 26.02
C GLY A 300 -2.35 17.14 25.27
N TYR A 301 -1.59 18.08 25.83
CA TYR A 301 -0.27 18.47 25.31
C TYR A 301 0.73 17.31 25.36
N TYR A 302 0.82 16.59 26.49
CA TYR A 302 1.72 15.44 26.61
C TYR A 302 1.27 14.29 25.72
N PHE A 303 -0.03 14.00 25.67
CA PHE A 303 -0.59 12.94 24.85
C PHE A 303 -0.24 13.10 23.37
N PHE A 304 -0.45 14.31 22.82
CA PHE A 304 -0.11 14.61 21.42
C PHE A 304 1.39 14.47 21.14
N ASN A 305 2.23 15.04 22.00
CA ASN A 305 3.68 14.99 21.80
C ASN A 305 4.25 13.56 21.94
N VAL A 306 3.72 12.72 22.84
CA VAL A 306 4.09 11.31 22.92
C VAL A 306 3.78 10.58 21.61
N LEU A 307 2.62 10.81 21.01
CA LEU A 307 2.28 10.21 19.71
C LEU A 307 3.21 10.69 18.58
N LEU A 308 3.60 11.98 18.56
CA LEU A 308 4.61 12.49 17.62
C LEU A 308 5.99 11.84 17.83
N MET A 309 6.37 11.58 19.08
CA MET A 309 7.62 10.89 19.40
C MET A 309 7.59 9.41 18.95
N VAL A 310 6.47 8.71 19.12
CA VAL A 310 6.27 7.35 18.57
C VAL A 310 6.48 7.37 17.05
N LEU A 311 5.89 8.36 16.37
CA LEU A 311 6.06 8.53 14.93
C LEU A 311 7.52 8.79 14.55
N GLN A 312 8.24 9.61 15.32
CA GLN A 312 9.67 9.86 15.10
C GLN A 312 10.53 8.61 15.26
N VAL A 313 10.26 7.77 16.26
CA VAL A 313 10.99 6.50 16.45
C VAL A 313 10.80 5.57 15.24
N LEU A 314 9.58 5.50 14.70
CA LEU A 314 9.29 4.73 13.49
C LEU A 314 10.03 5.30 12.27
N HIS A 315 10.13 6.62 12.14
CA HIS A 315 10.94 7.25 11.08
C HIS A 315 12.42 6.89 11.18
N ILE A 316 12.98 6.86 12.39
CA ILE A 316 14.38 6.44 12.61
C ILE A 316 14.57 4.98 12.21
N PHE A 317 13.63 4.10 12.58
CA PHE A 317 13.64 2.70 12.16
C PHE A 317 13.67 2.56 10.62
N TRP A 318 12.74 3.20 9.91
CA TRP A 318 12.71 3.14 8.45
C TRP A 318 13.90 3.83 7.78
N ALA A 319 14.42 4.92 8.35
CA ALA A 319 15.65 5.54 7.87
C ALA A 319 16.82 4.56 7.92
N GLY A 320 16.92 3.73 8.97
CA GLY A 320 17.91 2.66 9.05
C GLY A 320 17.81 1.65 7.90
N LEU A 321 16.59 1.25 7.53
CA LEU A 321 16.36 0.36 6.37
C LEU A 321 16.76 1.04 5.05
N ILE A 322 16.35 2.29 4.85
CA ILE A 322 16.68 3.06 3.65
C ILE A 322 18.19 3.24 3.50
N LEU A 323 18.89 3.60 4.58
CA LEU A 323 20.35 3.76 4.57
C LEU A 323 21.07 2.45 4.24
N ARG A 324 20.59 1.32 4.77
CA ARG A 324 21.14 0.00 4.42
C ARG A 324 20.96 -0.32 2.93
N MET A 325 19.80 -0.01 2.36
CA MET A 325 19.54 -0.19 0.94
C MET A 325 20.42 0.71 0.07
N VAL A 326 20.58 1.99 0.44
CA VAL A 326 21.49 2.93 -0.24
C VAL A 326 22.94 2.43 -0.16
N TYR A 327 23.38 1.91 0.98
CA TYR A 327 24.72 1.34 1.12
C TYR A 327 24.96 0.13 0.21
N LYS A 328 23.97 -0.77 0.09
CA LYS A 328 24.01 -1.89 -0.86
C LYS A 328 24.08 -1.41 -2.31
N PHE A 329 23.25 -0.42 -2.64
CA PHE A 329 23.22 0.23 -3.96
C PHE A 329 24.59 0.80 -4.34
N LEU A 330 25.24 1.54 -3.44
CA LEU A 330 26.57 2.14 -3.67
C LEU A 330 27.69 1.10 -3.83
N LYS A 331 27.56 -0.08 -3.21
CA LYS A 331 28.52 -1.17 -3.34
C LYS A 331 28.37 -1.99 -4.62
N GLY A 332 27.43 -1.65 -5.51
CA GLY A 332 27.16 -2.41 -6.73
C GLY A 332 26.50 -3.78 -6.48
N LYS A 333 26.22 -4.13 -5.22
CA LYS A 333 25.42 -5.30 -4.84
C LYS A 333 23.95 -4.89 -4.87
N LEU A 334 23.42 -4.68 -6.07
CA LEU A 334 22.03 -4.27 -6.27
C LEU A 334 21.09 -5.49 -6.23
N GLU A 335 21.20 -6.25 -5.15
CA GLU A 335 20.23 -7.27 -4.77
C GLU A 335 19.13 -6.58 -3.96
N LYS A 336 18.11 -6.18 -4.72
CA LYS A 336 16.67 -6.05 -4.44
C LYS A 336 16.16 -5.60 -3.06
N ASP A 337 14.94 -5.09 -3.09
CA ASP A 337 14.24 -4.46 -1.97
C ASP A 337 14.18 -5.40 -0.74
N GLU A 338 14.94 -5.15 0.33
CA GLU A 338 14.93 -5.98 1.55
C GLU A 338 13.56 -6.03 2.26
N ARG A 339 12.68 -5.06 1.98
CA ARG A 339 11.30 -5.03 2.48
C ARG A 339 10.39 -5.95 1.67
N SER A 340 10.86 -6.46 0.52
CA SER A 340 10.19 -7.53 -0.21
C SER A 340 10.37 -8.87 0.52
N ASP A 341 9.43 -9.78 0.29
CA ASP A 341 9.33 -11.02 1.03
C ASP A 341 10.63 -11.84 0.89
N GLU A 342 11.15 -12.42 1.98
CA GLU A 342 12.40 -13.24 2.04
C GLU A 342 12.45 -14.33 0.97
N GLU A 343 11.28 -14.73 0.50
CA GLU A 343 11.08 -15.81 -0.42
C GLU A 343 11.20 -15.36 -1.90
N SER A 344 11.07 -14.05 -2.21
CA SER A 344 11.39 -13.47 -3.53
C SER A 344 12.89 -13.35 -3.81
N GLU A 345 13.73 -13.35 -2.78
CA GLU A 345 15.19 -13.26 -2.89
C GLU A 345 15.76 -14.52 -3.59
N ILE A 346 15.21 -15.70 -3.31
CA ILE A 346 15.69 -17.00 -3.83
C ILE A 346 15.41 -17.18 -5.32
N GLU A 347 14.27 -16.71 -5.84
CA GLU A 347 13.91 -16.92 -7.25
C GLU A 347 14.72 -16.06 -8.22
N GLU A 348 15.17 -14.90 -7.76
CA GLU A 348 15.81 -13.93 -8.65
C GLU A 348 17.33 -14.07 -8.67
N GLU A 349 17.93 -14.58 -7.59
CA GLU A 349 19.28 -15.14 -7.62
C GLU A 349 19.36 -16.44 -8.45
N GLU A 350 18.29 -17.25 -8.48
CA GLU A 350 18.22 -18.48 -9.29
C GLU A 350 17.89 -18.21 -10.77
N ASP A 351 17.15 -17.15 -11.13
CA ASP A 351 16.95 -16.73 -12.53
C ASP A 351 18.26 -16.19 -13.16
N ASP A 352 19.13 -15.55 -12.37
CA ASP A 352 20.43 -15.00 -12.82
C ASP A 352 21.51 -16.09 -12.89
N LYS A 353 21.45 -17.11 -12.01
CA LYS A 353 22.32 -18.30 -12.06
C LYS A 353 21.82 -19.41 -12.98
N GLY A 354 20.51 -19.47 -13.25
CA GLY A 354 19.87 -20.46 -14.13
C GLY A 354 20.10 -20.22 -15.62
N GLY A 355 20.67 -19.07 -15.99
CA GLY A 355 21.05 -18.74 -17.37
C GLY A 355 22.34 -19.41 -17.87
N GLU A 356 23.22 -19.89 -16.97
CA GLU A 356 24.52 -20.47 -17.35
C GLU A 356 24.68 -21.97 -16.98
N GLU A 357 23.82 -22.55 -16.14
CA GLU A 357 23.92 -23.97 -15.77
C GLU A 357 22.55 -24.66 -15.80
N ASN A 358 22.01 -24.97 -16.98
CA ASN A 358 21.07 -26.08 -17.22
C ASN A 358 20.81 -26.28 -18.73
N MET A 359 21.81 -26.77 -19.46
CA MET A 359 21.54 -27.64 -20.62
C MET A 359 21.22 -29.03 -20.07
N ASP A 360 19.96 -29.28 -19.70
CA ASP A 360 19.44 -30.64 -19.61
C ASP A 360 18.18 -30.77 -20.47
N GLN A 361 18.21 -31.77 -21.35
CA GLN A 361 17.47 -31.90 -22.61
C GLN A 361 16.00 -32.35 -22.44
N GLY A 362 15.36 -32.01 -21.31
CA GLY A 362 14.10 -32.66 -20.89
C GLY A 362 12.79 -31.86 -21.04
N GLU A 363 12.82 -30.52 -21.06
CA GLU A 363 11.59 -29.71 -20.94
C GLU A 363 11.00 -29.23 -22.29
N ASP A 364 11.79 -29.12 -23.36
CA ASP A 364 11.27 -28.76 -24.70
C ASP A 364 10.41 -29.89 -25.32
N TYR A 365 10.76 -31.15 -25.05
CA TYR A 365 10.03 -32.31 -25.59
C TYR A 365 8.59 -32.42 -25.05
N CYS A 366 8.32 -31.90 -23.85
CA CYS A 366 7.00 -31.96 -23.21
C CYS A 366 6.06 -30.87 -23.72
N TRP A 367 6.59 -29.65 -23.96
CA TRP A 367 5.81 -28.53 -24.47
C TRP A 367 5.41 -28.74 -25.93
N GLU A 368 6.32 -29.25 -26.76
CA GLU A 368 6.07 -29.52 -28.17
C GLU A 368 5.08 -30.67 -28.35
N LYS A 369 5.16 -31.71 -27.50
CA LYS A 369 4.19 -32.80 -27.45
C LYS A 369 2.81 -32.32 -27.00
N SER A 370 2.71 -31.45 -26.00
CA SER A 370 1.43 -30.92 -25.51
C SER A 370 0.75 -29.99 -26.55
N LYS A 371 1.54 -29.15 -27.24
CA LYS A 371 1.09 -28.30 -28.35
C LYS A 371 0.63 -29.13 -29.55
N ASN A 372 1.34 -30.21 -29.89
CA ASN A 372 0.94 -31.14 -30.95
C ASN A 372 -0.29 -31.96 -30.57
N THR A 373 -0.48 -32.28 -29.29
CA THR A 373 -1.68 -32.99 -28.79
C THR A 373 -2.90 -32.05 -28.78
N LEU A 374 -2.73 -30.78 -28.41
CA LEU A 374 -3.78 -29.76 -28.50
C LEU A 374 -4.16 -29.46 -29.95
N ASN A 375 -3.18 -29.36 -30.86
CA ASN A 375 -3.44 -29.15 -32.28
C ASN A 375 -4.12 -30.37 -32.92
N SER A 376 -3.77 -31.61 -32.53
CA SER A 376 -4.44 -32.81 -33.03
C SER A 376 -5.86 -32.97 -32.46
N GLN A 377 -6.09 -32.61 -31.20
CA GLN A 377 -7.41 -32.52 -30.57
C GLN A 377 -8.28 -31.45 -31.23
N LEU A 378 -7.70 -30.28 -31.54
CA LEU A 378 -8.39 -29.20 -32.24
C LEU A 378 -8.75 -29.64 -33.67
N SER A 379 -7.82 -30.27 -34.40
CA SER A 379 -8.07 -30.87 -35.72
C SER A 379 -9.13 -31.97 -35.69
N MET A 380 -9.15 -32.82 -34.65
CA MET A 380 -10.19 -33.84 -34.46
C MET A 380 -11.56 -33.24 -34.11
N LEU A 381 -11.60 -32.12 -33.38
CA LEU A 381 -12.83 -31.38 -33.10
C LEU A 381 -13.35 -30.63 -34.34
N THR A 382 -12.46 -30.12 -35.19
CA THR A 382 -12.85 -29.51 -36.48
C THR A 382 -13.31 -30.55 -37.49
N ASN A 383 -12.80 -31.79 -37.41
CA ASN A 383 -13.18 -32.91 -38.27
C ASN A 383 -14.38 -33.73 -37.76
N ASN A 384 -14.85 -33.49 -36.53
CA ASN A 384 -16.09 -34.10 -36.04
C ASN A 384 -17.32 -33.35 -36.58
N CYS A 385 -17.89 -33.97 -37.60
CA CYS A 385 -19.19 -33.78 -38.25
C CYS A 385 -20.33 -33.18 -37.40
N VAL A 386 -20.32 -31.86 -37.16
CA VAL A 386 -21.54 -31.09 -36.82
C VAL A 386 -21.63 -29.76 -37.57
N LEU A 387 -20.51 -29.14 -37.99
CA LEU A 387 -20.56 -27.85 -38.71
C LEU A 387 -20.80 -27.94 -40.22
N ASN A 388 -20.46 -29.05 -40.89
CA ASN A 388 -20.70 -29.20 -42.34
C ASN A 388 -22.15 -29.55 -42.70
N ASN A 389 -22.95 -30.08 -41.77
CA ASN A 389 -24.38 -30.34 -42.01
C ASN A 389 -25.24 -29.08 -41.87
N LEU A 390 -24.81 -28.07 -41.09
CA LEU A 390 -25.55 -26.82 -40.93
C LEU A 390 -25.33 -25.84 -42.10
N THR A 391 -24.18 -25.89 -42.76
CA THR A 391 -23.88 -25.07 -43.95
C THR A 391 -24.55 -25.62 -45.21
N ASN A 392 -24.56 -26.94 -45.41
CA ASN A 392 -25.20 -27.57 -46.57
C ASN A 392 -26.74 -27.49 -46.53
N HIS A 393 -27.35 -27.55 -45.33
CA HIS A 393 -28.80 -27.41 -45.21
C HIS A 393 -29.28 -25.96 -45.47
N ARG A 394 -28.43 -24.95 -45.22
CA ARG A 394 -28.74 -23.54 -45.51
C ARG A 394 -28.63 -23.19 -47.00
N ALA A 395 -27.66 -23.78 -47.71
CA ALA A 395 -27.48 -23.58 -49.15
C ALA A 395 -28.60 -24.23 -49.98
N SER A 396 -29.05 -25.44 -49.60
CA SER A 396 -30.15 -26.16 -50.25
C SER A 396 -31.51 -25.45 -50.16
N VAL A 397 -31.79 -24.80 -49.03
CA VAL A 397 -33.05 -24.05 -48.83
C VAL A 397 -33.03 -22.72 -49.59
N ALA A 398 -31.89 -22.05 -49.67
CA ALA A 398 -31.74 -20.81 -50.44
C ALA A 398 -31.88 -21.02 -51.95
N ASP A 399 -31.40 -22.14 -52.49
CA ASP A 399 -31.47 -22.43 -53.94
C ASP A 399 -32.88 -22.87 -54.38
N ARG A 400 -33.68 -23.49 -53.49
CA ARG A 400 -35.09 -23.82 -53.77
C ARG A 400 -36.00 -22.60 -53.74
N MET A 401 -35.73 -21.60 -52.90
CA MET A 401 -36.52 -20.36 -52.89
C MET A 401 -36.24 -19.47 -54.11
N ARG A 402 -35.07 -19.61 -54.74
CA ARG A 402 -34.68 -18.81 -55.91
C ARG A 402 -35.20 -19.37 -57.25
N LYS A 403 -35.74 -20.59 -57.27
CA LYS A 403 -36.35 -21.25 -58.45
C LYS A 403 -37.89 -21.26 -58.45
N ALA A 404 -38.52 -20.72 -57.41
CA ALA A 404 -39.97 -20.66 -57.25
C ALA A 404 -40.54 -19.24 -57.34
N GLN A 405 -39.77 -18.30 -57.88
CA GLN A 405 -40.11 -16.91 -58.17
C GLN A 405 -39.69 -16.63 -59.61
#